data_AF-H6Q9G0-F1
#
_entry.id   AF-H6Q9G0-F1
#
_cell.length_a   1.000
_cell.length_b   1.000
_cell.length_c   1.000
_cell.angle_alpha   90.00
_cell.angle_beta   90.00
_cell.angle_gamma   90.00
#
_symmetry.space_group_name_H-M   'P 1'
#
loop_
_entity.id
_entity.type
_entity.pdbx_description
1 polymer ?
#
loop_
_entity_poly.entity_id
_entity_poly.type
_entity_poly.pdbx_seq_one_letter_code
_entity_poly.pdbx_strand_id
1 'polypeptide(L)'
;MVVQTTKMEPRLPTRDEYYDPANRLELTPKYVREKELFPVDMHSLPYLPIDVWAEQYDTSYKVTHREYVTNQRQMDQFAVRDAALRAELDRKLDPAYHGGAFCIHITAKPIPEYKAVPGEARMAKFGKAGEWRNLASDRAYRRLYEF
;
A
#
# COMPACT_ATOMS: atom_id res chain seq x y z
N MET A 1 45.91 -3.68 26.26
CA MET A 1 44.45 -3.55 26.06
C MET A 1 44.07 -4.41 24.86
N VAL A 2 43.41 -5.54 25.09
CA VAL A 2 42.90 -6.38 24.00
C VAL A 2 41.53 -5.83 23.63
N VAL A 3 41.41 -5.24 22.45
CA VAL A 3 40.11 -4.88 21.88
C VAL A 3 39.44 -6.20 21.51
N GLN A 4 38.51 -6.65 22.36
CA GLN A 4 37.62 -7.75 22.01
C GLN A 4 36.72 -7.28 20.87
N THR A 5 37.03 -7.74 19.66
CA THR A 5 36.11 -7.66 18.53
C THR A 5 35.03 -8.71 18.79
N THR A 6 33.89 -8.28 19.31
CA THR A 6 32.70 -9.12 19.35
C THR A 6 32.33 -9.46 17.91
N LYS A 7 32.54 -10.72 17.54
CA LYS A 7 32.03 -11.29 16.29
C LYS A 7 30.50 -11.19 16.38
N MET A 8 29.91 -10.19 15.73
CA MET A 8 28.46 -10.08 15.60
C MET A 8 28.00 -11.32 14.83
N GLU A 9 27.23 -12.20 15.49
CA GLU A 9 26.58 -13.30 14.78
C GLU A 9 25.70 -12.73 13.66
N PRO A 10 25.69 -13.36 12.47
CA PRO A 10 24.85 -12.90 11.38
C PRO A 10 23.38 -13.01 11.78
N ARG A 11 22.73 -11.85 11.93
CA ARG A 11 21.28 -11.73 12.08
C ARG A 11 20.67 -11.04 10.88
N LEU A 12 19.39 -11.29 10.64
CA LEU A 12 18.64 -10.47 9.69
C LEU A 12 18.57 -9.02 10.21
N PRO A 13 18.69 -8.01 9.33
CA PRO A 13 18.51 -6.63 9.72
C PRO A 13 17.08 -6.42 10.22
N THR A 14 16.92 -5.59 11.24
CA THR A 14 15.59 -5.15 11.67
C THR A 14 15.00 -4.22 10.61
N ARG A 15 13.68 -4.09 10.56
CA ARG A 15 13.00 -3.22 9.59
C ARG A 15 13.64 -1.83 9.54
N ASP A 16 13.82 -1.21 10.69
CA ASP A 16 14.29 0.18 10.78
C ASP A 16 15.74 0.34 10.28
N GLU A 17 16.55 -0.72 10.25
CA GLU A 17 17.92 -0.69 9.72
C GLU A 17 17.98 -0.67 8.19
N TYR A 18 16.95 -1.18 7.50
CA TYR A 18 16.94 -1.27 6.03
C TYR A 18 15.78 -0.56 5.35
N TYR A 19 14.80 -0.05 6.11
CA TYR A 19 13.59 0.55 5.57
C TYR A 19 13.91 1.77 4.70
N ASP A 20 14.73 2.69 5.20
CA ASP A 20 15.10 3.90 4.45
C ASP A 20 15.89 3.57 3.18
N PRO A 21 16.96 2.74 3.22
CA PRO A 21 17.65 2.29 2.01
C PRO A 21 16.75 1.64 0.97
N ALA A 22 15.69 0.95 1.39
CA ALA A 22 14.74 0.30 0.48
C ALA A 22 13.70 1.27 -0.13
N ASN A 23 13.47 2.43 0.50
CA ASN A 23 12.37 3.33 0.15
C ASN A 23 12.82 4.71 -0.35
N ARG A 24 14.05 5.15 -0.07
CA ARG A 24 14.65 6.41 -0.59
C ARG A 24 15.19 6.18 -2.00
N LEU A 25 14.27 6.13 -2.96
CA LEU A 25 14.50 5.77 -4.38
C LEU A 25 14.42 6.98 -5.32
N GLU A 26 14.58 8.19 -4.81
CA GLU A 26 14.62 9.42 -5.59
C GLU A 26 15.93 9.52 -6.39
N LEU A 27 15.81 9.92 -7.65
CA LEU A 27 16.96 10.03 -8.56
C LEU A 27 16.85 11.33 -9.35
N THR A 28 17.96 12.02 -9.53
CA THR A 28 18.05 13.18 -10.43
C THR A 28 18.12 12.70 -11.88
N PRO A 29 17.11 12.96 -12.73
CA PRO A 29 17.11 12.46 -14.09
C PRO A 29 18.15 13.20 -14.94
N LYS A 30 18.97 12.44 -15.69
CA LYS A 30 20.02 12.99 -16.58
C LYS A 30 19.57 13.13 -18.03
N TYR A 31 18.81 12.16 -18.53
CA TYR A 31 18.48 12.05 -19.97
C TYR A 31 17.12 12.62 -20.35
N VAL A 32 16.29 12.95 -19.35
CA VAL A 32 14.96 13.52 -19.52
C VAL A 32 14.78 14.62 -18.49
N ARG A 33 13.95 15.62 -18.78
CA ARG A 33 13.60 16.65 -17.80
C ARG A 33 12.71 16.04 -16.72
N GLU A 34 12.80 16.56 -15.50
CA GLU A 34 11.95 16.09 -14.39
C GLU A 34 10.46 16.17 -14.75
N LYS A 35 10.02 17.23 -15.44
CA LYS A 35 8.63 17.40 -15.90
C LYS A 35 8.18 16.41 -16.97
N GLU A 36 9.12 15.78 -17.68
CA GLU A 36 8.81 14.69 -18.61
C GLU A 36 8.69 13.36 -17.88
N LEU A 37 9.51 13.15 -16.86
CA LEU A 37 9.46 11.95 -16.00
C LEU A 37 8.23 11.96 -15.06
N PHE A 38 7.87 13.16 -14.57
CA PHE A 38 6.75 13.45 -13.69
C PHE A 38 5.88 14.57 -14.31
N PRO A 39 5.00 14.23 -15.26
CA PRO A 39 4.09 15.20 -15.87
C PRO A 39 3.17 15.88 -14.84
N VAL A 40 2.93 17.18 -15.00
CA VAL A 40 2.16 18.00 -14.04
C VAL A 40 0.71 17.53 -13.92
N ASP A 41 0.11 17.09 -15.02
CA ASP A 41 -1.24 16.52 -15.10
C ASP A 41 -1.38 15.15 -14.40
N MET A 42 -0.26 14.45 -14.20
CA MET A 42 -0.22 13.16 -13.51
C MET A 42 0.23 13.28 -12.05
N HIS A 43 1.15 14.21 -11.74
CA HIS A 43 1.66 14.45 -10.39
C HIS A 43 0.79 15.40 -9.56
N SER A 44 0.13 16.38 -10.20
CA SER A 44 -0.69 17.45 -9.60
C SER A 44 0.11 18.66 -9.05
N LEU A 45 -0.63 19.66 -8.55
CA LEU A 45 -0.12 20.90 -7.96
C LEU A 45 -0.27 20.92 -6.43
N PRO A 46 0.64 21.57 -5.68
CA PRO A 46 1.80 22.34 -6.15
C PRO A 46 2.93 21.45 -6.70
N TYR A 47 3.57 21.90 -7.78
CA TYR A 47 4.66 21.17 -8.42
C TYR A 47 6.00 21.50 -7.74
N LEU A 48 6.35 20.75 -6.70
CA LEU A 48 7.60 20.91 -5.96
C LEU A 48 8.73 20.07 -6.56
N PRO A 49 10.01 20.51 -6.51
CA PRO A 49 11.16 19.71 -6.93
C PRO A 49 11.24 18.36 -6.22
N ILE A 50 11.84 17.34 -6.86
CA ILE A 50 11.96 16.00 -6.28
C ILE A 50 12.69 16.00 -4.92
N ASP A 51 13.67 16.88 -4.73
CA ASP A 51 14.47 17.00 -3.51
C ASP A 51 13.60 17.35 -2.29
N VAL A 52 12.60 18.21 -2.48
CA VAL A 52 11.65 18.59 -1.41
C VAL A 52 10.84 17.38 -0.96
N TRP A 53 10.43 16.52 -1.89
CA TRP A 53 9.72 15.28 -1.57
C TRP A 53 10.64 14.27 -0.90
N ALA A 54 11.89 14.17 -1.33
CA ALA A 54 12.89 13.27 -0.76
C ALA A 54 13.19 13.61 0.71
N GLU A 55 13.18 14.89 1.07
CA GLU A 55 13.46 15.34 2.44
C GLU A 55 12.24 15.32 3.35
N GLN A 56 11.06 15.68 2.84
CA GLN A 56 9.89 15.97 3.68
C GLN A 56 8.88 14.83 3.74
N TYR A 57 8.87 13.93 2.75
CA TYR A 57 7.96 12.80 2.77
C TYR A 57 8.48 11.72 3.74
N ASP A 58 7.66 11.43 4.76
CA ASP A 58 7.84 10.30 5.67
C ASP A 58 6.47 9.74 6.01
N THR A 59 6.25 8.45 5.76
CA THR A 59 5.00 7.81 6.15
C THR A 59 5.01 7.46 7.63
N SER A 60 3.92 7.76 8.33
CA SER A 60 3.77 7.40 9.75
C SER A 60 3.60 5.89 9.97
N TYR A 61 3.01 5.18 8.99
CA TYR A 61 2.73 3.74 9.05
C TYR A 61 3.62 2.96 8.10
N LYS A 62 4.80 2.60 8.58
CA LYS A 62 5.82 1.89 7.79
C LYS A 62 5.44 0.41 7.63
N VAL A 63 5.46 -0.06 6.40
CA VAL A 63 5.22 -1.46 6.05
C VAL A 63 6.18 -1.88 4.96
N THR A 64 6.79 -3.05 5.11
CA THR A 64 7.60 -3.68 4.07
C THR A 64 6.75 -4.67 3.29
N HIS A 65 7.13 -4.93 2.04
CA HIS A 65 6.39 -5.87 1.21
C HIS A 65 6.23 -7.26 1.86
N ARG A 66 7.25 -7.75 2.59
CA ARG A 66 7.18 -9.02 3.33
C ARG A 66 6.15 -8.98 4.46
N GLU A 67 6.11 -7.89 5.22
CA GLU A 67 5.11 -7.68 6.26
C GLU A 67 3.70 -7.60 5.65
N TYR A 68 3.55 -6.84 4.56
CA TYR A 68 2.30 -6.71 3.82
C TYR A 68 1.75 -8.08 3.41
N VAL A 69 2.49 -8.88 2.63
CA VAL A 69 1.99 -10.17 2.14
C VAL A 69 1.72 -11.16 3.28
N THR A 70 2.50 -11.10 4.36
CA THR A 70 2.29 -11.97 5.54
C THR A 70 1.00 -11.59 6.26
N ASN A 71 0.80 -10.29 6.51
CA ASN A 71 -0.38 -9.77 7.19
C ASN A 71 -1.64 -10.02 6.36
N GLN A 72 -1.61 -9.74 5.06
CA GLN A 72 -2.75 -9.96 4.17
C GLN A 72 -3.08 -11.46 4.06
N ARG A 73 -2.08 -12.35 4.04
CA ARG A 73 -2.33 -13.80 4.09
C ARG A 73 -2.99 -14.24 5.40
N GLN A 74 -2.66 -13.61 6.52
CA GLN A 74 -3.23 -13.94 7.83
C GLN A 74 -4.66 -13.44 8.00
N MET A 75 -5.13 -12.51 7.16
CA MET A 75 -6.53 -12.08 7.12
C MET A 75 -7.39 -13.22 6.55
N ASP A 76 -7.77 -14.19 7.39
CA ASP A 76 -8.61 -15.33 7.01
C ASP A 76 -10.09 -14.93 6.85
N GLN A 77 -10.41 -14.28 5.74
CA GLN A 77 -11.77 -13.86 5.44
C GLN A 77 -12.66 -15.03 5.00
N PHE A 78 -12.08 -16.10 4.45
CA PHE A 78 -12.86 -17.18 3.85
C PHE A 78 -13.39 -18.17 4.89
N ALA A 79 -12.66 -18.46 5.96
CA ALA A 79 -13.16 -19.36 6.99
C ALA A 79 -14.43 -18.82 7.67
N VAL A 80 -14.44 -17.52 8.00
CA VAL A 80 -15.62 -16.86 8.60
C VAL A 80 -16.78 -16.84 7.61
N ARG A 81 -16.51 -16.53 6.33
CA ARG A 81 -17.53 -16.56 5.27
C ARG A 81 -18.18 -17.94 5.16
N ASP A 82 -17.37 -19.00 5.09
CA ASP A 82 -17.87 -20.36 4.91
C ASP A 82 -18.61 -20.89 6.14
N ALA A 83 -18.19 -20.49 7.35
CA ALA A 83 -18.95 -20.76 8.57
C ALA A 83 -20.32 -20.05 8.55
N ALA A 84 -20.37 -18.77 8.13
CA ALA A 84 -21.61 -18.01 8.01
C ALA A 84 -22.56 -18.58 6.95
N LEU A 85 -22.02 -19.07 5.81
CA LEU A 85 -22.79 -19.75 4.78
C LEU A 85 -23.42 -21.05 5.30
N ARG A 86 -22.67 -21.88 6.04
CA ARG A 86 -23.21 -23.09 6.68
C ARG A 86 -24.27 -22.79 7.72
N ALA A 87 -24.17 -21.63 8.38
CA ALA A 87 -25.17 -21.15 9.33
C ALA A 87 -26.42 -20.54 8.67
N GLU A 88 -26.45 -20.41 7.34
CA GLU A 88 -27.52 -19.78 6.56
C GLU A 88 -27.84 -18.36 7.06
N LEU A 89 -26.79 -17.59 7.37
CA LEU A 89 -26.96 -16.29 8.00
C LEU A 89 -27.73 -15.32 7.11
N ASP A 90 -27.55 -15.40 5.80
CA ASP A 90 -28.27 -14.61 4.79
C ASP A 90 -29.80 -14.72 4.93
N ARG A 91 -30.32 -15.91 5.24
CA ARG A 91 -31.76 -16.18 5.42
C ARG A 91 -32.29 -15.74 6.78
N LYS A 92 -31.39 -15.53 7.74
CA LYS A 92 -31.70 -15.17 9.13
C LYS A 92 -31.54 -13.68 9.41
N LEU A 93 -31.00 -12.91 8.46
CA LEU A 93 -30.87 -11.47 8.58
C LEU A 93 -32.23 -10.79 8.58
N ASP A 94 -32.33 -9.69 9.32
CA ASP A 94 -33.48 -8.80 9.26
C ASP A 94 -33.71 -8.33 7.80
N PRO A 95 -34.93 -8.41 7.25
CA PRO A 95 -35.19 -8.07 5.85
C PRO A 95 -34.84 -6.62 5.49
N ALA A 96 -35.01 -5.66 6.42
CA ALA A 96 -34.66 -4.28 6.17
C ALA A 96 -33.14 -4.07 6.15
N TYR A 97 -32.38 -4.79 6.98
CA TYR A 97 -30.93 -4.81 6.90
C TYR A 97 -30.42 -5.48 5.62
N HIS A 98 -30.94 -6.66 5.29
CA HIS A 98 -30.51 -7.43 4.11
C HIS A 98 -30.78 -6.64 2.82
N GLY A 99 -32.02 -6.23 2.58
CA GLY A 99 -32.41 -5.51 1.36
C GLY A 99 -31.94 -4.06 1.32
N GLY A 100 -31.87 -3.39 2.48
CA GLY A 100 -31.43 -2.00 2.59
C GLY A 100 -29.92 -1.88 2.65
N ALA A 101 -29.34 -2.06 3.84
CA ALA A 101 -27.93 -1.75 4.08
C ALA A 101 -26.97 -2.70 3.34
N PHE A 102 -27.21 -4.01 3.41
CA PHE A 102 -26.28 -5.00 2.89
C PHE A 102 -26.28 -5.02 1.35
N CYS A 103 -27.44 -5.23 0.72
CA CYS A 103 -27.55 -5.27 -0.75
C CYS A 103 -27.08 -3.96 -1.41
N ILE A 104 -27.39 -2.79 -0.84
CA ILE A 104 -26.89 -1.51 -1.38
C ILE A 104 -25.37 -1.44 -1.27
N HIS A 105 -24.77 -1.84 -0.16
CA HIS A 105 -23.32 -1.78 0.01
C HIS A 105 -22.59 -2.68 -0.99
N ILE A 106 -22.97 -3.96 -1.06
CA ILE A 106 -22.29 -4.94 -1.94
C ILE A 106 -22.49 -4.64 -3.43
N THR A 107 -23.51 -3.87 -3.80
CA THR A 107 -23.71 -3.45 -5.20
C THR A 107 -23.03 -2.12 -5.52
N ALA A 108 -23.03 -1.17 -4.57
CA ALA A 108 -22.50 0.17 -4.80
C ALA A 108 -20.99 0.29 -4.60
N LYS A 109 -20.34 -0.59 -3.81
CA LYS A 109 -18.93 -0.44 -3.42
C LYS A 109 -17.89 -1.16 -4.28
N PRO A 110 -18.10 -2.40 -4.76
CA PRO A 110 -17.03 -3.13 -5.45
C PRO A 110 -16.50 -2.42 -6.70
N ILE A 111 -17.38 -1.82 -7.50
CA ILE A 111 -16.97 -1.11 -8.72
C ILE A 111 -16.14 0.15 -8.39
N PRO A 112 -16.55 1.06 -7.48
CA PRO A 112 -15.70 2.16 -7.03
C PRO A 112 -14.36 1.73 -6.46
N GLU A 113 -14.30 0.64 -5.69
CA GLU A 113 -13.06 0.14 -5.09
C GLU A 113 -12.08 -0.34 -6.17
N TYR A 114 -12.56 -1.11 -7.14
CA TYR A 114 -11.77 -1.47 -8.31
C TYR A 114 -11.34 -0.24 -9.13
N LYS A 115 -12.23 0.73 -9.33
CA LYS A 115 -11.93 1.99 -10.03
C LYS A 115 -10.96 2.90 -9.26
N ALA A 116 -10.71 2.64 -7.99
CA ALA A 116 -9.72 3.35 -7.20
C ALA A 116 -8.30 2.77 -7.41
N VAL A 117 -8.14 1.59 -8.03
CA VAL A 117 -6.84 1.00 -8.38
C VAL A 117 -6.02 1.91 -9.31
N PRO A 118 -6.56 2.46 -10.42
CA PRO A 118 -5.84 3.45 -11.23
C PRO A 118 -5.35 4.68 -10.46
N GLY A 119 -6.06 5.08 -9.40
CA GLY A 119 -5.62 6.19 -8.53
C GLY A 119 -4.37 5.84 -7.75
N GLU A 120 -4.33 4.65 -7.15
CA GLU A 120 -3.11 4.16 -6.47
C GLU A 120 -1.99 3.90 -7.47
N ALA A 121 -2.28 3.32 -8.63
CA ALA A 121 -1.30 3.09 -9.68
C ALA A 121 -0.69 4.41 -10.20
N ARG A 122 -1.51 5.47 -10.30
CA ARG A 122 -1.02 6.82 -10.63
C ARG A 122 -0.04 7.30 -9.56
N MET A 123 -0.36 7.16 -8.28
CA MET A 123 0.57 7.51 -7.20
C MET A 123 1.83 6.64 -7.20
N ALA A 124 1.72 5.34 -7.47
CA ALA A 124 2.83 4.41 -7.60
C ALA A 124 3.80 4.81 -8.72
N LYS A 125 3.28 5.36 -9.84
CA LYS A 125 4.09 5.75 -10.99
C LYS A 125 4.62 7.19 -10.95
N PHE A 126 3.83 8.13 -10.43
CA PHE A 126 4.08 9.56 -10.53
C PHE A 126 4.30 10.25 -9.17
N GLY A 127 4.24 9.52 -8.06
CA GLY A 127 4.72 10.00 -6.76
C GLY A 127 6.23 10.25 -6.82
N LYS A 128 6.67 11.45 -6.43
CA LYS A 128 8.09 11.83 -6.46
C LYS A 128 8.89 11.17 -5.33
N ALA A 129 8.28 10.99 -4.15
CA ALA A 129 8.87 10.23 -3.05
C ALA A 129 8.84 8.72 -3.33
N GLY A 130 9.96 8.03 -3.11
CA GLY A 130 10.08 6.58 -3.31
C GLY A 130 9.21 5.77 -2.36
N GLU A 131 9.16 6.17 -1.10
CA GLU A 131 8.29 5.55 -0.09
C GLU A 131 6.81 5.64 -0.49
N TRP A 132 6.35 6.79 -0.98
CA TRP A 132 4.99 6.95 -1.48
C TRP A 132 4.69 5.96 -2.60
N ARG A 133 5.62 5.81 -3.56
CA ARG A 133 5.43 4.88 -4.68
C ARG A 133 5.27 3.43 -4.22
N ASN A 134 6.11 3.02 -3.27
CA ASN A 134 6.07 1.65 -2.73
C ASN A 134 4.75 1.40 -1.99
N LEU A 135 4.33 2.33 -1.11
CA LEU A 135 3.09 2.22 -0.36
C LEU A 135 1.84 2.23 -1.27
N ALA A 136 1.85 3.05 -2.31
CA ALA A 136 0.77 3.08 -3.30
C ALA A 136 0.69 1.78 -4.11
N SER A 137 1.84 1.13 -4.36
CA SER A 137 1.89 -0.17 -5.05
C SER A 137 1.21 -1.27 -4.22
N ASP A 138 1.51 -1.35 -2.92
CA ASP A 138 0.86 -2.29 -2.01
C ASP A 138 -0.65 -1.98 -1.88
N ARG A 139 -1.05 -0.70 -1.86
CA ARG A 139 -2.47 -0.30 -1.86
C ARG A 139 -3.20 -0.67 -3.14
N ALA A 140 -2.56 -0.53 -4.30
CA ALA A 140 -3.12 -0.96 -5.58
C ALA A 140 -3.33 -2.48 -5.58
N TYR A 141 -2.37 -3.25 -5.07
CA TYR A 141 -2.48 -4.70 -4.92
C TYR A 141 -3.67 -5.08 -4.01
N ARG A 142 -3.79 -4.44 -2.84
CA ARG A 142 -4.90 -4.64 -1.91
C ARG A 142 -6.26 -4.52 -2.58
N ARG A 143 -6.47 -3.45 -3.35
CA ARG A 143 -7.75 -3.18 -4.02
C ARG A 143 -8.05 -4.12 -5.18
N LEU A 144 -7.04 -4.76 -5.76
CA LEU A 144 -7.22 -5.70 -6.87
C LEU A 144 -7.58 -7.12 -6.41
N TYR A 145 -6.99 -7.57 -5.30
CA TYR A 145 -7.03 -8.98 -4.93
C TYR A 145 -7.77 -9.27 -3.63
N GLU A 146 -8.13 -8.24 -2.88
CA GLU A 146 -8.59 -8.40 -1.50
C GLU A 146 -9.85 -7.59 -1.19
N PHE A 147 -10.57 -7.16 -2.24
CA PHE A 147 -11.88 -6.50 -2.17
C PHE A 147 -12.97 -7.38 -2.78
#